data_AF-A0A8J3HXE5-F1
#
_entry.id   AF-A0A8J3HXE5-F1
#
_cell.length_a   1.000
_cell.length_b   1.000
_cell.length_c   1.000
_cell.angle_alpha   90.00
_cell.angle_beta   90.00
_cell.angle_gamma   90.00
#
_symmetry.space_group_name_H-M   'P 1'
#
loop_
_entity.id
_entity.type
_entity.pdbx_description
1 polymer ?
#
loop_
_entity_poly.entity_id
_entity_poly.type
_entity_poly.pdbx_seq_one_letter_code
_entity_poly.pdbx_strand_id
1 'polypeptide(L)'
;MIIDFHTHIFPPHIRDLRAAYCQRDPWFNELYGNPRARMATAEDLIAEMDAAGVDASVTFSFGWSDSGLIEETNSYVLEAMRRYPGRLYGMAVLQPTAGKRAWRELERCAQSGMIGLGELMPHGQGYRLSDSTLLAPIMDVVRHYQLVVLSHCSEPVGHRYPGKGDVSVSDIITFLTAFPDIRFIAAHWGEACLFTR
;
A
#
# COMPACT_ATOMS: atom_id res chain seq x y z
N MET A 1 21.24 5.05 -11.00
CA MET A 1 20.17 4.18 -10.51
C MET A 1 19.11 5.06 -9.85
N ILE A 2 17.94 5.17 -10.46
CA ILE A 2 16.76 5.89 -10.01
C ILE A 2 15.72 4.85 -9.59
N ILE A 3 15.21 4.96 -8.36
CA ILE A 3 14.17 4.08 -7.84
C ILE A 3 12.95 4.92 -7.50
N ASP A 4 11.80 4.59 -8.09
CA ASP A 4 10.50 5.09 -7.63
C ASP A 4 9.94 4.17 -6.54
N PHE A 5 9.73 4.70 -5.34
CA PHE A 5 9.35 3.87 -4.19
C PHE A 5 7.83 3.77 -3.98
N HIS A 6 7.00 4.49 -4.76
CA HIS A 6 5.57 4.54 -4.49
C HIS A 6 4.76 4.45 -5.77
N THR A 7 4.49 3.21 -6.19
CA THR A 7 3.67 2.93 -7.38
C THR A 7 2.55 1.94 -7.06
N HIS A 8 1.43 2.09 -7.76
CA HIS A 8 0.26 1.22 -7.62
C HIS A 8 -0.02 0.52 -8.95
N ILE A 9 -0.18 -0.80 -8.92
CA ILE A 9 -0.57 -1.59 -10.09
C ILE A 9 -1.84 -2.39 -9.81
N PHE A 10 -2.62 -2.61 -10.87
CA PHE A 10 -3.88 -3.33 -10.83
C PHE A 10 -3.86 -4.47 -11.85
N PRO A 11 -4.44 -5.64 -11.53
CA PRO A 11 -4.76 -6.63 -12.54
C PRO A 11 -5.61 -6.00 -13.66
N PRO A 12 -5.37 -6.34 -14.95
CA PRO A 12 -6.10 -5.73 -16.08
C PRO A 12 -7.62 -5.83 -15.92
N HIS A 13 -8.12 -6.95 -15.41
CA HIS A 13 -9.57 -7.15 -15.23
C HIS A 13 -10.20 -6.19 -14.20
N ILE A 14 -9.46 -5.74 -13.17
CA ILE A 14 -9.98 -4.74 -12.21
C ILE A 14 -10.11 -3.38 -12.90
N ARG A 15 -9.14 -3.02 -13.76
CA ARG A 15 -9.20 -1.81 -14.58
C ARG A 15 -10.38 -1.86 -15.56
N ASP A 16 -10.54 -2.98 -16.25
CA ASP A 16 -11.54 -3.14 -17.30
C ASP A 16 -12.97 -3.28 -16.72
N LEU A 17 -13.11 -3.83 -15.51
CA LEU A 17 -14.37 -3.97 -14.77
C LEU A 17 -14.51 -2.94 -13.64
N ARG A 18 -13.85 -1.78 -13.74
CA ARG A 18 -13.80 -0.73 -12.71
C ARG A 18 -15.12 -0.47 -12.00
N ALA A 19 -16.21 -0.31 -12.76
CA ALA A 19 -17.53 0.01 -12.20
C ALA A 19 -18.05 -1.07 -11.24
N ALA A 20 -17.78 -2.35 -11.54
CA ALA A 20 -18.17 -3.45 -10.67
C ALA A 20 -17.34 -3.45 -9.37
N TYR A 21 -16.04 -3.18 -9.44
CA TYR A 21 -15.20 -3.09 -8.24
C TYR A 21 -15.50 -1.85 -7.39
N CYS A 22 -15.87 -0.73 -8.00
CA CYS A 22 -16.37 0.45 -7.28
C CYS A 22 -17.66 0.13 -6.49
N GLN A 23 -18.55 -0.71 -7.02
CA GLN A 23 -19.74 -1.14 -6.26
C GLN A 23 -19.40 -2.07 -5.09
N ARG A 24 -18.27 -2.77 -5.14
CA ARG A 24 -17.87 -3.76 -4.13
C ARG A 24 -17.11 -3.15 -2.95
N ASP A 25 -16.35 -2.08 -3.17
CA ASP A 25 -15.51 -1.47 -2.15
C ASP A 25 -15.71 0.06 -2.15
N PRO A 26 -16.34 0.64 -1.11
CA PRO A 26 -16.59 2.08 -1.02
C PRO A 26 -15.31 2.91 -1.07
N TRP A 27 -14.21 2.41 -0.50
CA TRP A 27 -12.93 3.10 -0.52
C TRP A 27 -12.36 3.12 -1.94
N PHE A 28 -12.43 2.00 -2.65
CA PHE A 28 -12.05 1.97 -4.05
C PHE A 28 -12.90 2.91 -4.90
N ASN A 29 -14.21 2.98 -4.67
CA ASN A 29 -15.09 3.92 -5.38
C ASN A 29 -14.75 5.38 -5.13
N GLU A 30 -14.35 5.74 -3.91
CA GLU A 30 -13.94 7.10 -3.58
C GLU A 30 -12.76 7.56 -4.45
N LEU A 31 -11.75 6.71 -4.65
CA LEU A 31 -10.56 7.05 -5.44
C LEU A 31 -10.75 6.83 -6.94
N TYR A 32 -11.39 5.73 -7.33
CA TYR A 32 -11.43 5.25 -8.72
C TYR A 32 -12.80 5.34 -9.39
N GLY A 33 -13.84 5.79 -8.68
CA GLY A 33 -15.17 6.01 -9.26
C GLY A 33 -15.20 7.10 -10.33
N ASN A 34 -14.25 8.04 -10.30
CA ASN A 34 -14.04 8.99 -11.39
C ASN A 34 -13.36 8.27 -12.58
N PRO A 35 -13.95 8.23 -13.79
CA PRO A 35 -13.34 7.56 -14.94
C PRO A 35 -11.99 8.17 -15.36
N ARG A 36 -11.68 9.41 -14.95
CA ARG A 36 -10.38 10.05 -15.20
C ARG A 36 -9.28 9.58 -14.25
N ALA A 37 -9.62 8.92 -13.13
CA ALA A 37 -8.62 8.29 -12.26
C ALA A 37 -7.87 7.22 -13.06
N ARG A 38 -6.54 7.33 -13.12
CA ARG A 38 -5.70 6.40 -13.87
C ARG A 38 -5.46 5.13 -13.05
N MET A 39 -5.47 3.99 -13.72
CA MET A 39 -5.11 2.70 -13.16
C MET A 39 -4.08 2.09 -14.10
N ALA A 40 -2.93 1.71 -13.56
CA ALA A 40 -1.83 1.12 -14.33
C ALA A 40 -1.78 -0.39 -14.11
N THR A 41 -1.45 -1.13 -15.17
CA THR A 41 -0.98 -2.52 -15.08
C THR A 41 0.54 -2.55 -14.86
N ALA A 42 1.10 -3.72 -14.59
CA ALA A 42 2.56 -3.91 -14.52
C ALA A 42 3.25 -3.51 -15.83
N GLU A 43 2.64 -3.83 -16.97
CA GLU A 43 3.12 -3.47 -18.31
C GLU A 43 3.11 -1.96 -18.52
N ASP A 44 2.03 -1.28 -18.12
CA ASP A 44 1.94 0.18 -18.18
C ASP A 44 3.05 0.82 -17.33
N LEU A 45 3.28 0.30 -16.11
CA LEU A 45 4.35 0.80 -15.24
C LEU A 45 5.73 0.62 -15.85
N ILE A 46 6.05 -0.55 -16.42
CA ILE A 46 7.34 -0.79 -17.07
C ILE A 46 7.56 0.14 -18.27
N ALA A 47 6.53 0.34 -19.10
CA ALA A 47 6.62 1.23 -20.25
C ALA A 47 6.90 2.69 -19.81
N GLU A 48 6.24 3.16 -18.76
CA GLU A 48 6.47 4.49 -18.20
C GLU A 48 7.86 4.60 -17.55
N MET A 49 8.32 3.56 -16.84
CA MET A 49 9.68 3.51 -16.28
C MET A 49 10.74 3.64 -17.36
N ASP A 50 10.60 2.91 -18.48
CA ASP A 50 11.53 2.96 -19.60
C ASP A 50 11.53 4.35 -20.27
N ALA A 51 10.35 4.96 -20.43
CA ALA A 51 10.21 6.30 -20.99
C ALA A 51 10.81 7.40 -20.09
N ALA A 52 10.68 7.24 -18.77
CA ALA A 52 11.15 8.21 -17.76
C ALA A 52 12.61 7.98 -17.31
N GLY A 53 13.24 6.86 -17.70
CA GLY A 53 14.57 6.48 -17.24
C GLY A 53 14.63 6.02 -15.78
N VAL A 54 13.54 5.43 -15.27
CA VAL A 54 13.46 4.83 -13.93
C VAL A 54 13.99 3.39 -13.98
N ASP A 55 15.03 3.11 -13.19
CA ASP A 55 15.71 1.81 -13.21
C ASP A 55 14.90 0.73 -12.49
N ALA A 56 14.25 1.05 -11.37
CA ALA A 56 13.38 0.13 -10.64
C ALA A 56 12.24 0.85 -9.93
N SER A 57 11.15 0.12 -9.65
CA SER A 57 10.02 0.64 -8.87
C SER A 57 9.62 -0.33 -7.76
N VAL A 58 9.22 0.24 -6.63
CA VAL A 58 8.49 -0.46 -5.57
C VAL A 58 7.01 -0.27 -5.82
N THR A 59 6.28 -1.39 -5.89
CA THR A 59 4.88 -1.42 -6.25
C THR A 59 4.06 -2.27 -5.29
N PHE A 60 2.79 -1.91 -5.17
CA PHE A 60 1.81 -2.67 -4.40
C PHE A 60 0.44 -2.56 -5.04
N SER A 61 -0.51 -3.34 -4.52
CA SER A 61 -1.91 -3.25 -4.92
C SER A 61 -2.66 -2.20 -4.07
N PHE A 62 -3.97 -2.18 -4.21
CA PHE A 62 -4.84 -1.29 -3.45
C PHE A 62 -5.20 -1.86 -2.06
N GLY A 63 -5.37 -0.97 -1.08
CA GLY A 63 -5.86 -1.28 0.27
C GLY A 63 -7.33 -1.70 0.31
N TRP A 64 -7.65 -2.87 -0.23
CA TRP A 64 -9.01 -3.42 -0.23
C TRP A 64 -9.51 -3.76 1.18
N SER A 65 -10.82 -3.66 1.37
CA SER A 65 -11.49 -4.17 2.57
C SER A 65 -11.71 -5.69 2.52
N ASP A 66 -11.86 -6.25 1.32
CA ASP A 66 -12.08 -7.69 1.09
C ASP A 66 -10.75 -8.46 1.06
N SER A 67 -10.56 -9.41 1.99
CA SER A 67 -9.31 -10.18 2.07
C SER A 67 -9.05 -11.10 0.87
N GLY A 68 -10.09 -11.53 0.15
CA GLY A 68 -9.91 -12.28 -1.10
C GLY A 68 -9.33 -11.41 -2.22
N LEU A 69 -9.79 -10.16 -2.33
CA LEU A 69 -9.19 -9.18 -3.26
C LEU A 69 -7.77 -8.79 -2.86
N ILE A 70 -7.47 -8.71 -1.57
CA ILE A 70 -6.10 -8.55 -1.07
C ILE A 70 -5.21 -9.69 -1.59
N GLU A 71 -5.59 -10.94 -1.35
CA GLU A 71 -4.81 -12.13 -1.74
C GLU A 71 -4.64 -12.23 -3.27
N GLU A 72 -5.71 -11.95 -4.01
CA GLU A 72 -5.71 -11.92 -5.48
C GLU A 72 -4.72 -10.87 -6.01
N THR A 73 -4.80 -9.65 -5.49
CA THR A 73 -3.99 -8.54 -6.00
C THR A 73 -2.54 -8.58 -5.52
N ASN A 74 -2.26 -9.10 -4.32
CA ASN A 74 -0.90 -9.45 -3.90
C ASN A 74 -0.30 -10.52 -4.83
N SER A 75 -1.10 -11.51 -5.26
CA SER A 75 -0.65 -12.54 -6.19
C SER A 75 -0.31 -11.97 -7.57
N TYR A 76 -1.05 -10.94 -8.02
CA TYR A 76 -0.70 -10.19 -9.24
C TYR A 76 0.63 -9.42 -9.09
N VAL A 77 0.88 -8.79 -7.94
CA VAL A 77 2.18 -8.12 -7.67
C VAL A 77 3.33 -9.14 -7.67
N LEU A 78 3.17 -10.30 -7.02
CA LEU A 78 4.17 -11.38 -7.07
C LEU A 78 4.42 -11.88 -8.50
N GLU A 79 3.39 -11.94 -9.32
CA GLU A 79 3.49 -12.31 -10.73
C GLU A 79 4.27 -11.26 -11.53
N ALA A 80 3.98 -9.98 -11.33
CA ALA A 80 4.72 -8.87 -11.93
C ALA A 80 6.20 -8.87 -11.53
N MET A 81 6.51 -9.11 -10.25
CA MET A 81 7.90 -9.23 -9.76
C MET A 81 8.67 -10.35 -10.48
N ARG A 82 8.01 -11.49 -10.73
CA ARG A 82 8.62 -12.62 -11.46
C ARG A 82 8.84 -12.33 -12.94
N ARG A 83 7.93 -11.57 -13.57
CA ARG A 83 8.07 -11.17 -14.97
C ARG A 83 9.14 -10.11 -15.20
N TYR A 84 9.35 -9.23 -14.22
CA TYR A 84 10.27 -8.11 -14.32
C TYR A 84 11.30 -8.11 -13.17
N PRO A 85 12.13 -9.17 -13.06
CA PRO A 85 13.06 -9.32 -11.96
C PRO A 85 14.11 -8.19 -11.97
N GLY A 86 14.36 -7.60 -10.81
CA GLY A 86 15.29 -6.47 -10.64
C GLY A 86 14.75 -5.13 -11.14
N ARG A 87 13.56 -5.09 -11.77
CA ARG A 87 12.85 -3.85 -12.13
C ARG A 87 11.70 -3.57 -11.17
N LEU A 88 10.95 -4.60 -10.75
CA LEU A 88 9.81 -4.44 -9.83
C LEU A 88 10.07 -5.15 -8.51
N TYR A 89 9.82 -4.43 -7.42
CA TYR A 89 9.84 -4.94 -6.05
C TYR A 89 8.46 -4.78 -5.43
N GLY A 90 7.90 -5.84 -4.85
CA GLY A 90 6.56 -5.83 -4.29
C GLY A 90 6.53 -5.54 -2.80
N MET A 91 5.49 -4.82 -2.37
CA MET A 91 5.06 -4.76 -0.97
C MET A 91 3.68 -5.41 -0.83
N ALA A 92 3.48 -6.13 0.27
CA ALA A 92 2.23 -6.81 0.56
C ALA A 92 1.22 -5.81 1.10
N VAL A 93 0.00 -5.84 0.59
CA VAL A 93 -1.13 -5.13 1.20
C VAL A 93 -1.94 -6.12 2.02
N LEU A 94 -2.55 -5.66 3.11
CA LEU A 94 -3.33 -6.49 4.02
C LEU A 94 -4.62 -5.76 4.43
N GLN A 95 -5.61 -6.50 4.90
CA GLN A 95 -6.70 -5.96 5.73
C GLN A 95 -6.43 -6.35 7.20
N PRO A 96 -5.86 -5.46 8.04
CA PRO A 96 -5.43 -5.81 9.40
C PRO A 96 -6.54 -6.37 10.30
N THR A 97 -7.79 -5.95 10.07
CA THR A 97 -8.95 -6.45 10.84
C THR A 97 -9.33 -7.90 10.52
N ALA A 98 -8.74 -8.52 9.49
CA ALA A 98 -8.96 -9.92 9.14
C ALA A 98 -8.24 -10.93 10.05
N GLY A 99 -7.56 -10.46 11.10
CA GLY A 99 -6.91 -11.30 12.11
C GLY A 99 -5.90 -12.26 11.47
N LYS A 100 -5.98 -13.55 11.84
CA LYS A 100 -5.06 -14.61 11.37
C LYS A 100 -4.91 -14.69 9.86
N ARG A 101 -5.93 -14.28 9.10
CA ARG A 101 -5.85 -14.26 7.64
C ARG A 101 -4.86 -13.22 7.14
N ALA A 102 -4.83 -12.04 7.77
CA ALA A 102 -3.94 -10.94 7.39
C ALA A 102 -2.46 -11.32 7.56
N TRP A 103 -2.03 -11.73 8.75
CA TRP A 103 -0.61 -12.00 8.96
C TRP A 103 -0.12 -13.29 8.28
N ARG A 104 -1.00 -14.27 8.01
CA ARG A 104 -0.64 -15.41 7.13
C ARG A 104 -0.41 -14.99 5.69
N GLU A 105 -1.21 -14.06 5.19
CA GLU A 105 -1.00 -13.52 3.84
C GLU A 105 0.31 -12.72 3.77
N LEU A 106 0.65 -11.99 4.83
CA LEU A 106 1.95 -11.32 4.92
C LEU A 106 3.12 -12.31 4.90
N GLU A 107 3.03 -13.39 5.70
CA GLU A 107 4.03 -14.46 5.70
C GLU A 107 4.20 -15.05 4.30
N ARG A 108 3.10 -15.37 3.62
CA ARG A 108 3.14 -15.91 2.24
C ARG A 108 3.84 -14.96 1.27
N CYS A 109 3.51 -13.67 1.35
CA CYS A 109 4.09 -12.65 0.48
C CYS A 109 5.59 -12.45 0.76
N ALA A 110 5.99 -12.39 2.03
CA ALA A 110 7.37 -12.25 2.45
C ALA A 110 8.23 -13.46 2.03
N GLN A 111 7.72 -14.69 2.24
CA GLN A 111 8.37 -15.92 1.77
C GLN A 111 8.52 -15.96 0.23
N SER A 112 7.62 -15.27 -0.48
CA SER A 112 7.65 -15.15 -1.94
C SER A 112 8.51 -13.98 -2.45
N GLY A 113 9.20 -13.26 -1.55
CA GLY A 113 10.20 -12.25 -1.90
C GLY A 113 9.70 -10.80 -1.86
N MET A 114 8.48 -10.52 -1.38
CA MET A 114 8.07 -9.14 -1.13
C MET A 114 8.94 -8.51 -0.04
N ILE A 115 9.31 -7.24 -0.23
CA ILE A 115 10.30 -6.54 0.60
C ILE A 115 9.67 -5.74 1.75
N GLY A 116 8.34 -5.68 1.78
CA GLY A 116 7.64 -4.78 2.68
C GLY A 116 6.16 -5.06 2.85
N LEU A 117 5.56 -4.35 3.80
CA LEU A 117 4.14 -4.25 4.08
C LEU A 117 3.67 -2.83 3.73
N GLY A 118 2.77 -2.70 2.78
CA GLY A 118 2.18 -1.43 2.41
C GLY A 118 1.71 -1.39 0.96
N GLU A 119 0.99 -0.35 0.55
CA GLU A 119 0.59 0.79 1.39
C GLU A 119 -0.54 0.44 2.37
N LEU A 120 -0.30 0.65 3.66
CA LEU A 120 -1.33 0.56 4.67
C LEU A 120 -2.30 1.73 4.48
N MET A 121 -3.61 1.44 4.45
CA MET A 121 -4.66 2.45 4.26
C MET A 121 -5.63 2.47 5.47
N PRO A 122 -5.19 2.90 6.68
CA PRO A 122 -6.00 2.80 7.90
C PRO A 122 -7.41 3.36 7.77
N HIS A 123 -7.55 4.56 7.22
CA HIS A 123 -8.85 5.20 7.01
C HIS A 123 -9.77 4.35 6.11
N GLY A 124 -9.28 4.03 4.91
CA GLY A 124 -10.03 3.30 3.90
C GLY A 124 -10.40 1.87 4.31
N GLN A 125 -9.57 1.25 5.16
CA GLN A 125 -9.75 -0.12 5.62
C GLN A 125 -10.40 -0.22 7.00
N GLY A 126 -10.76 0.91 7.60
CA GLY A 126 -11.59 0.98 8.82
C GLY A 126 -10.85 0.66 10.13
N TYR A 127 -9.55 0.97 10.22
CA TYR A 127 -8.78 0.79 11.46
C TYR A 127 -7.89 2.01 11.76
N ARG A 128 -7.24 2.02 12.93
CA ARG A 128 -6.33 3.10 13.33
C ARG A 128 -4.89 2.61 13.30
N LEU A 129 -3.99 3.40 12.72
CA LEU A 129 -2.55 3.12 12.77
C LEU A 129 -2.02 3.11 14.22
N SER A 130 -2.66 3.87 15.11
CA SER A 130 -2.38 3.90 16.55
C SER A 130 -2.90 2.67 17.33
N ASP A 131 -3.65 1.75 16.70
CA ASP A 131 -4.09 0.50 17.34
C ASP A 131 -2.95 -0.53 17.36
N SER A 132 -2.04 -0.36 18.32
CA SER A 132 -0.89 -1.25 18.50
C SER A 132 -1.30 -2.69 18.86
N THR A 133 -2.46 -2.90 19.47
CA THR A 133 -2.92 -4.26 19.82
C THR A 133 -3.33 -5.02 18.56
N LEU A 134 -4.05 -4.36 17.66
CA LEU A 134 -4.42 -4.92 16.36
C LEU A 134 -3.18 -5.21 15.50
N LEU A 135 -2.21 -4.29 15.48
CA LEU A 135 -1.05 -4.37 14.59
C LEU A 135 0.08 -5.24 15.12
N ALA A 136 0.16 -5.52 16.42
CA ALA A 136 1.26 -6.27 17.02
C ALA A 136 1.55 -7.62 16.33
N PRO A 137 0.56 -8.51 16.07
CA PRO A 137 0.83 -9.78 15.41
C PRO A 137 1.37 -9.62 13.98
N ILE A 138 0.98 -8.56 13.28
CA ILE A 138 1.48 -8.24 11.94
C ILE A 138 2.93 -7.75 12.05
N MET A 139 3.24 -6.92 13.05
CA MET A 139 4.60 -6.42 13.28
C MET A 139 5.58 -7.52 13.66
N ASP A 140 5.13 -8.59 14.31
CA ASP A 140 5.98 -9.76 14.57
C ASP A 140 6.44 -10.44 13.27
N VAL A 141 5.56 -10.53 12.27
CA VAL A 141 5.93 -11.02 10.93
C VAL A 141 6.87 -10.04 10.24
N VAL A 142 6.58 -8.73 10.31
CA VAL A 142 7.47 -7.68 9.77
C VAL A 142 8.88 -7.80 10.36
N ARG A 143 9.02 -8.01 11.68
CA ARG A 143 10.32 -8.22 12.34
C ARG A 143 11.00 -9.48 11.83
N HIS A 144 10.29 -10.59 11.80
CA HIS A 144 10.85 -11.88 11.42
C HIS A 144 11.45 -11.86 10.01
N TYR A 145 10.75 -11.26 9.05
CA TYR A 145 11.20 -11.14 7.66
C TYR A 145 11.95 -9.83 7.37
N GLN A 146 12.20 -9.00 8.40
CA GLN A 146 12.87 -7.71 8.30
C GLN A 146 12.25 -6.77 7.26
N LEU A 147 10.91 -6.77 7.14
CA LEU A 147 10.17 -6.01 6.15
C LEU A 147 10.19 -4.51 6.46
N VAL A 148 10.06 -3.69 5.40
CA VAL A 148 9.78 -2.24 5.54
C VAL A 148 8.28 -2.03 5.59
N VAL A 149 7.79 -1.14 6.46
CA VAL A 149 6.37 -0.77 6.54
C VAL A 149 6.17 0.58 5.87
N LEU A 150 5.21 0.67 4.96
CA LEU A 150 4.77 1.92 4.33
C LEU A 150 3.29 2.15 4.64
N SER A 151 2.96 3.32 5.16
CA SER A 151 1.58 3.72 5.44
C SER A 151 1.24 5.01 4.73
N HIS A 152 0.02 5.06 4.20
CA HIS A 152 -0.60 6.32 3.82
C HIS A 152 -0.66 7.24 5.04
N CYS A 153 -0.31 8.49 4.83
CA CYS A 153 -0.24 9.53 5.85
C CYS A 153 -0.98 10.76 5.31
N SER A 154 -1.65 11.48 6.20
CA SER A 154 -2.54 12.58 5.79
C SER A 154 -2.56 13.70 6.82
N GLU A 155 -2.51 14.95 6.40
CA GLU A 155 -2.67 16.07 7.33
C GLU A 155 -4.15 16.37 7.62
N PRO A 156 -4.58 16.53 8.89
CA PRO A 156 -5.97 16.92 9.19
C PRO A 156 -6.33 18.35 8.72
N VAL A 157 -5.33 19.16 8.38
CA VAL A 157 -5.47 20.56 7.94
C VAL A 157 -5.46 20.64 6.40
N GLY A 158 -6.02 21.72 5.84
CA GLY A 158 -6.05 21.96 4.38
C GLY A 158 -7.26 21.36 3.67
N HIS A 159 -7.24 21.40 2.33
CA HIS A 159 -8.36 20.98 1.50
C HIS A 159 -8.68 19.48 1.67
N ARG A 160 -9.97 19.15 1.58
CA ARG A 160 -10.44 17.76 1.49
C ARG A 160 -10.38 17.33 0.03
N TYR A 161 -9.79 16.17 -0.23
CA TYR A 161 -9.79 15.53 -1.55
C TYR A 161 -10.03 14.02 -1.39
N PRO A 162 -10.58 13.33 -2.41
CA PRO A 162 -10.83 11.89 -2.34
C PRO A 162 -9.54 11.12 -2.05
N GLY A 163 -9.58 10.18 -1.11
CA GLY A 163 -8.40 9.40 -0.76
C GLY A 163 -7.52 10.00 0.35
N LYS A 164 -7.81 11.24 0.81
CA LYS A 164 -6.98 11.93 1.82
C LYS A 164 -6.79 11.10 3.09
N GLY A 165 -7.81 10.38 3.57
CA GLY A 165 -7.71 9.65 4.84
C GLY A 165 -7.61 10.54 6.08
N ASP A 166 -7.37 9.92 7.23
CA ASP A 166 -7.31 10.59 8.55
C ASP A 166 -6.16 10.12 9.45
N VAL A 167 -5.08 9.58 8.85
CA VAL A 167 -3.88 9.13 9.56
C VAL A 167 -3.05 10.34 9.96
N SER A 168 -3.10 10.71 11.24
CA SER A 168 -2.41 11.89 11.77
C SER A 168 -0.95 11.63 12.13
N VAL A 169 -0.16 12.70 12.29
CA VAL A 169 1.21 12.61 12.85
C VAL A 169 1.21 11.96 14.24
N SER A 170 0.15 12.17 15.04
CA SER A 170 0.02 11.51 16.34
C SER A 170 -0.12 10.00 16.20
N ASP A 171 -0.85 9.52 15.19
CA ASP A 171 -0.99 8.08 14.94
C ASP A 171 0.36 7.46 14.54
N ILE A 172 1.15 8.16 13.72
CA ILE A 172 2.50 7.75 13.33
C ILE A 172 3.42 7.70 14.56
N ILE A 173 3.41 8.73 15.41
CA ILE A 173 4.21 8.76 16.65
C ILE A 173 3.81 7.60 17.58
N THR A 174 2.51 7.36 17.76
CA THR A 174 2.02 6.24 18.57
C THR A 174 2.51 4.90 18.01
N PHE A 175 2.42 4.70 16.68
CA PHE A 175 2.92 3.50 16.02
C PHE A 175 4.43 3.32 16.22
N LEU A 176 5.24 4.35 15.95
CA LEU A 176 6.69 4.31 16.10
C LEU A 176 7.13 4.13 17.56
N THR A 177 6.35 4.65 18.52
CA THR A 177 6.60 4.43 19.95
C THR A 177 6.32 2.98 20.35
N ALA A 178 5.25 2.39 19.81
CA ALA A 178 4.91 0.99 20.07
C ALA A 178 5.87 0.00 19.36
N PHE A 179 6.41 0.38 18.20
CA PHE A 179 7.25 -0.48 17.36
C PHE A 179 8.54 0.23 16.91
N PRO A 180 9.44 0.60 17.85
CA PRO A 180 10.58 1.47 17.58
C PRO A 180 11.67 0.85 16.71
N ASP A 181 11.64 -0.46 16.53
CA ASP A 181 12.58 -1.24 15.72
C ASP A 181 12.12 -1.44 14.27
N ILE A 182 10.89 -1.04 13.94
CA ILE A 182 10.34 -1.19 12.59
C ILE A 182 10.83 -0.07 11.67
N ARG A 183 11.35 -0.47 10.50
CA ARG A 183 11.66 0.48 9.42
C ARG A 183 10.36 0.96 8.79
N PHE A 184 10.03 2.22 9.02
CA PHE A 184 8.77 2.82 8.61
C PHE A 184 8.98 3.93 7.56
N ILE A 185 8.10 3.97 6.57
CA ILE A 185 8.02 5.00 5.54
C ILE A 185 6.64 5.64 5.63
N ALA A 186 6.64 6.95 5.90
CA ALA A 186 5.44 7.76 5.81
C ALA A 186 5.27 8.22 4.35
N ALA A 187 4.22 7.75 3.68
CA ALA A 187 3.92 8.18 2.32
C ALA A 187 3.70 9.70 2.25
N HIS A 188 3.83 10.28 1.05
CA HIS A 188 3.58 11.71 0.81
C HIS A 188 4.41 12.64 1.71
N TRP A 189 5.67 12.27 1.97
CA TRP A 189 6.60 12.98 2.88
C TRP A 189 6.10 13.06 4.33
N GLY A 190 5.27 12.10 4.75
CA GLY A 190 4.54 12.15 6.02
C GLY A 190 3.61 13.36 6.13
N GLU A 191 3.29 13.98 4.99
CA GLU A 191 2.57 15.25 4.85
C GLU A 191 3.14 16.36 5.75
N ALA A 192 4.47 16.35 5.95
CA ALA A 192 5.14 17.43 6.64
C ALA A 192 5.00 18.71 5.82
N CYS A 193 4.07 19.58 6.21
CA CYS A 193 4.07 20.96 5.76
C CYS A 193 5.39 21.65 6.16
N LEU A 194 6.31 21.73 5.22
CA LEU A 194 7.34 22.76 5.24
C LEU A 194 6.67 24.11 4.94
N PHE A 195 5.98 24.69 5.93
CA PHE A 195 5.69 26.12 5.92
C PHE A 195 6.99 26.83 6.30
N THR A 196 7.88 27.06 5.33
CA THR A 196 8.93 28.06 5.50
C THR A 196 8.24 29.43 5.55
N ARG A 197 8.46 30.16 6.65
CA ARG A 197 8.02 31.56 6.81
C ARG A 197 8.60 32.45 5.72
#